data_AF-A0AAJ4ZAZ3-F1
#
_entry.id   AF-A0AAJ4ZAZ3-F1
#
_cell.length_a   1.000
_cell.length_b   1.000
_cell.length_c   1.000
_cell.angle_alpha   90.00
_cell.angle_beta   90.00
_cell.angle_gamma   90.00
#
_symmetry.space_group_name_H-M   'P 1'
#
loop_
_entity.id
_entity.type
_entity.pdbx_description
1 polymer ?
#
loop_
_entity_poly.entity_id
_entity_poly.type
_entity_poly.pdbx_seq_one_letter_code
_entity_poly.pdbx_strand_id
1 'polypeptide(L)'
;MILNHQREIVRDAFGLWISGLFSAVCGWNPGASFLEKKEYFLSLLETLLREGKVMFIAPGADCYVSPANPTPKLTVEDPEARWNAPISEIMDYVRGRWPEKASDEKDIELTYYFYELPGLIWVGEDGRLVVS
;
A
#
# COMPACT_ATOMS: atom_id res chain seq x y z
N MET A 1 -15.00 4.04 12.26
CA MET A 1 -14.58 5.44 12.00
C MET A 1 -14.95 5.75 10.56
N ILE A 2 -15.65 6.84 10.26
CA ILE A 2 -15.99 7.20 8.88
C ILE A 2 -14.82 8.04 8.36
N LEU A 3 -14.07 7.52 7.39
CA LEU A 3 -13.03 8.29 6.72
C LEU A 3 -13.71 9.27 5.75
N ASN A 4 -13.75 10.54 6.12
CA ASN A 4 -14.19 11.58 5.18
C ASN A 4 -13.24 11.59 3.97
N HIS A 5 -13.75 11.92 2.79
CA HIS A 5 -12.97 12.00 1.54
C HIS A 5 -12.34 10.70 1.03
N GLN A 6 -12.85 9.53 1.44
CA GLN A 6 -12.31 8.24 0.99
C GLN A 6 -12.20 8.14 -0.55
N ARG A 7 -13.20 8.62 -1.30
CA ARG A 7 -13.18 8.56 -2.77
C ARG A 7 -12.06 9.42 -3.35
N GLU A 8 -11.88 10.61 -2.82
CA GLU A 8 -10.85 11.56 -3.24
C GLU A 8 -9.46 11.06 -2.90
N ILE A 9 -9.28 10.50 -1.69
CA ILE A 9 -8.02 9.87 -1.26
C ILE A 9 -7.66 8.72 -2.21
N VAL A 10 -8.61 7.82 -2.51
CA VAL A 10 -8.38 6.68 -3.40
C VAL A 10 -8.07 7.15 -4.82
N ARG A 11 -8.81 8.15 -5.33
CA ARG A 11 -8.56 8.73 -6.66
C ARG A 11 -7.14 9.30 -6.75
N ASP A 12 -6.71 10.05 -5.75
CA ASP A 12 -5.41 10.73 -5.76
C ASP A 12 -4.24 9.75 -5.52
N ALA A 13 -4.50 8.61 -4.89
CA ALA A 13 -3.53 7.55 -4.66
C ALA A 13 -3.45 6.49 -5.76
N PHE A 14 -4.47 6.40 -6.63
CA PHE A 14 -4.61 5.30 -7.59
C PHE A 14 -3.38 5.19 -8.51
N GLY A 15 -2.84 3.97 -8.59
CA GLY A 15 -1.66 3.67 -9.40
C GLY A 15 -0.34 4.11 -8.78
N LEU A 16 -0.33 4.74 -7.61
CA LEU A 16 0.90 5.09 -6.89
C LEU A 16 1.35 3.95 -5.96
N TRP A 17 2.59 4.05 -5.48
CA TRP A 17 3.09 3.19 -4.41
C TRP A 17 2.27 3.37 -3.12
N ILE A 18 2.40 2.44 -2.18
CA ILE A 18 1.70 2.49 -0.89
C ILE A 18 1.97 3.78 -0.09
N SER A 19 3.16 4.38 -0.24
CA SER A 19 3.47 5.70 0.30
C SER A 19 2.57 6.80 -0.27
N GLY A 20 2.17 6.70 -1.55
CA GLY A 20 1.21 7.60 -2.18
C GLY A 20 -0.17 7.53 -1.56
N LEU A 21 -0.64 6.35 -1.15
CA LEU A 21 -1.87 6.19 -0.37
C LEU A 21 -1.76 6.91 0.98
N PHE A 22 -0.64 6.73 1.69
CA PHE A 22 -0.41 7.44 2.95
C PHE A 22 -0.35 8.96 2.76
N SER A 23 0.34 9.45 1.72
CA SER A 23 0.41 10.88 1.40
C SER A 23 -0.96 11.47 1.08
N ALA A 24 -1.81 10.74 0.33
CA ALA A 24 -3.17 11.17 0.04
C ALA A 24 -4.03 11.24 1.32
N VAL A 25 -3.92 10.25 2.20
CA VAL A 25 -4.56 10.29 3.53
C VAL A 25 -4.13 11.54 4.30
N CYS A 26 -2.83 11.85 4.33
CA CYS A 26 -2.32 13.02 5.03
C CYS A 26 -2.82 14.33 4.42
N GLY A 27 -2.81 14.44 3.09
CA GLY A 27 -3.24 15.63 2.35
C GLY A 27 -4.72 15.96 2.52
N TRP A 28 -5.58 14.93 2.58
CA TRP A 28 -7.03 15.10 2.83
C TRP A 28 -7.40 15.23 4.31
N ASN A 29 -6.44 15.03 5.22
CA ASN A 29 -6.65 15.14 6.66
C ASN A 29 -5.61 16.06 7.34
N PRO A 30 -5.43 17.32 6.88
CA PRO A 30 -4.34 18.17 7.35
C PRO A 30 -4.41 18.51 8.84
N GLY A 31 -5.62 18.54 9.42
CA GLY A 31 -5.84 18.81 10.84
C GLY A 31 -5.70 17.59 11.77
N ALA A 32 -5.55 16.39 11.23
CA ALA A 32 -5.38 15.18 12.02
C ALA A 32 -3.94 15.04 12.54
N SER A 33 -3.80 14.46 13.73
CA SER A 33 -2.49 14.08 14.28
C SER A 33 -1.83 12.98 13.45
N PHE A 34 -0.52 12.82 13.59
CA PHE A 34 0.22 11.76 12.91
C PHE A 34 -0.33 10.36 13.25
N LEU A 35 -0.68 10.13 14.51
CA LEU A 35 -1.27 8.86 14.95
C LEU A 35 -2.65 8.63 14.31
N GLU A 36 -3.50 9.66 14.23
CA GLU A 36 -4.79 9.54 13.53
C GLU A 36 -4.59 9.25 12.04
N LYS A 37 -3.66 9.94 11.37
CA LYS A 37 -3.34 9.70 9.95
C LYS A 37 -2.85 8.26 9.71
N LYS A 38 -2.01 7.72 10.61
CA LYS A 38 -1.63 6.31 10.59
C LYS A 38 -2.85 5.40 10.67
N GLU A 39 -3.74 5.61 11.64
CA GLU A 39 -4.93 4.76 11.79
C GLU A 39 -5.89 4.89 10.60
N TYR A 40 -6.02 6.09 10.03
CA TYR A 40 -6.80 6.35 8.81
C TYR A 40 -6.24 5.58 7.62
N PHE A 41 -4.91 5.61 7.46
CA PHE A 41 -4.22 4.86 6.42
C PHE A 41 -4.38 3.36 6.58
N LEU A 42 -4.12 2.82 7.78
CA LEU A 42 -4.25 1.38 8.05
C LEU A 42 -5.70 0.90 7.86
N SER A 43 -6.68 1.68 8.33
CA SER A 43 -8.10 1.37 8.14
C SER A 43 -8.49 1.40 6.67
N LEU A 44 -8.04 2.41 5.91
CA LEU A 44 -8.35 2.52 4.48
C LEU A 44 -7.71 1.37 3.68
N LEU A 45 -6.44 1.07 3.94
CA LEU A 45 -5.74 -0.04 3.29
C LEU A 45 -6.47 -1.36 3.52
N GLU A 46 -6.89 -1.65 4.75
CA GLU A 46 -7.65 -2.86 5.06
C GLU A 46 -8.98 -2.91 4.32
N THR A 47 -9.72 -1.79 4.25
CA THR A 47 -10.95 -1.69 3.46
C THR A 47 -10.69 -1.98 1.98
N LEU A 48 -9.65 -1.37 1.39
CA LEU A 48 -9.31 -1.57 -0.02
C LEU A 48 -8.92 -3.02 -0.33
N LEU A 49 -8.21 -3.69 0.59
CA LEU A 49 -7.89 -5.12 0.47
C LEU A 49 -9.17 -5.97 0.52
N ARG A 50 -10.10 -5.68 1.45
CA ARG A 50 -11.37 -6.41 1.59
C ARG A 50 -12.28 -6.24 0.38
N GLU A 51 -12.28 -5.05 -0.21
CA GLU A 51 -13.06 -4.73 -1.40
C GLU A 51 -12.38 -5.21 -2.70
N GLY A 52 -11.17 -5.80 -2.62
CA GLY A 52 -10.41 -6.22 -3.79
C GLY A 52 -9.96 -5.07 -4.69
N LYS A 53 -9.89 -3.84 -4.15
CA LYS A 53 -9.44 -2.63 -4.85
C LYS A 53 -7.92 -2.54 -4.92
N VAL A 54 -7.25 -3.18 -3.98
CA VAL A 54 -5.80 -3.36 -3.99
C VAL A 54 -5.44 -4.78 -3.58
N MET A 55 -4.24 -5.19 -3.96
CA MET A 55 -3.58 -6.41 -3.48
C MET A 55 -2.08 -6.15 -3.41
N PHE A 56 -1.35 -6.98 -2.67
CA PHE A 56 0.11 -6.88 -2.62
C PHE A 56 0.75 -7.89 -3.57
N ILE A 57 1.92 -7.55 -4.09
CA ILE A 57 2.85 -8.52 -4.65
C ILE A 57 3.32 -9.44 -3.52
N ALA A 58 3.44 -10.74 -3.79
CA ALA A 58 3.94 -11.70 -2.82
C ALA A 58 5.40 -11.37 -2.43
N PRO A 59 5.75 -11.45 -1.13
CA PRO A 59 7.13 -11.28 -0.70
C PRO A 59 8.07 -12.25 -1.45
N GLY A 60 9.10 -11.72 -2.09
CA GLY A 60 10.05 -12.51 -2.87
C GLY A 60 9.55 -12.98 -4.24
N ALA A 61 8.42 -12.48 -4.74
CA ALA A 61 7.94 -12.80 -6.08
C ALA A 61 8.98 -12.45 -7.16
N ASP A 62 9.17 -13.36 -8.11
CA ASP A 62 10.02 -13.20 -9.29
C ASP A 62 9.30 -12.36 -10.36
N CYS A 63 8.84 -11.17 -9.98
CA CYS A 63 8.15 -10.21 -10.86
C CYS A 63 8.77 -8.80 -10.85
N TYR A 64 9.79 -8.57 -10.02
CA TYR A 64 10.51 -7.29 -9.97
C TYR A 64 11.67 -7.29 -10.97
N VAL A 65 11.65 -6.30 -11.87
CA VAL A 65 12.78 -6.00 -12.75
C VAL A 65 13.87 -5.31 -11.92
N SER A 66 15.08 -5.86 -11.96
CA SER A 66 16.25 -5.26 -11.31
C SER A 66 17.54 -5.57 -12.08
N PRO A 67 18.67 -4.91 -11.81
CA PRO A 67 19.95 -5.28 -12.41
C PRO A 67 20.34 -6.75 -12.15
N ALA A 68 19.94 -7.31 -11.01
CA ALA A 68 20.19 -8.71 -10.65
C ALA A 68 19.19 -9.69 -11.29
N ASN A 69 18.01 -9.21 -11.68
CA ASN A 69 16.97 -9.97 -12.35
C ASN A 69 16.31 -9.12 -13.46
N PRO A 70 16.99 -8.97 -14.61
CA PRO A 70 16.51 -8.08 -15.67
C PRO A 70 15.30 -8.64 -16.43
N THR A 71 15.04 -9.95 -16.33
CA THR A 71 13.96 -10.66 -17.01
C THR A 71 13.25 -11.58 -16.02
N PRO A 72 12.42 -11.02 -15.12
CA PRO A 72 11.64 -11.81 -14.18
C PRO A 72 10.75 -12.83 -14.90
N LYS A 73 10.50 -13.97 -14.24
CA LYS A 73 9.66 -15.04 -14.83
C LYS A 73 8.18 -14.72 -14.79
N LEU A 74 7.77 -13.90 -13.82
CA LEU A 74 6.39 -13.52 -13.59
C LEU A 74 6.19 -12.03 -13.89
N THR A 75 4.94 -11.70 -14.09
CA THR A 75 4.40 -10.34 -14.13
C THR A 75 3.37 -10.19 -13.02
N VAL A 76 2.94 -8.96 -12.77
CA VAL A 76 1.87 -8.70 -11.78
C VAL A 76 0.51 -9.29 -12.21
N GLU A 77 0.35 -9.60 -13.50
CA GLU A 77 -0.81 -10.30 -14.04
C GLU A 77 -0.83 -11.78 -13.62
N ASP A 78 0.33 -12.38 -13.34
CA ASP A 78 0.40 -13.77 -12.91
C ASP A 78 -0.12 -13.94 -11.47
N PRO A 79 -1.09 -14.82 -11.22
CA PRO A 79 -1.64 -15.03 -9.89
C PRO A 79 -0.60 -15.44 -8.83
N GLU A 80 0.48 -16.08 -9.27
CA GLU A 80 1.61 -16.51 -8.45
C GLU A 80 2.44 -15.34 -7.91
N ALA A 81 2.41 -14.18 -8.58
CA ALA A 81 3.06 -12.96 -8.11
C ALA A 81 2.26 -12.24 -7.03
N ARG A 82 1.02 -12.66 -6.74
CA ARG A 82 0.11 -11.97 -5.82
C ARG A 82 0.17 -12.59 -4.43
N TRP A 83 0.12 -11.75 -3.40
CA TRP A 83 0.11 -12.20 -2.01
C TRP A 83 -1.29 -12.70 -1.63
N ASN A 84 -1.51 -14.00 -1.76
CA ASN A 84 -2.79 -14.65 -1.48
C ASN A 84 -2.99 -15.04 0.00
N ALA A 85 -2.25 -14.41 0.92
CA ALA A 85 -2.42 -14.65 2.36
C ALA A 85 -3.73 -14.02 2.86
N PRO A 86 -4.27 -14.49 4.00
CA PRO A 86 -5.41 -13.83 4.64
C PRO A 86 -5.13 -12.35 4.88
N ILE A 87 -6.14 -11.49 4.68
CA ILE A 87 -6.02 -10.03 4.88
C ILE A 87 -5.49 -9.70 6.28
N SER A 88 -5.86 -10.46 7.30
CA SER A 88 -5.33 -10.29 8.66
C SER A 88 -3.81 -10.47 8.71
N GLU A 89 -3.26 -11.49 8.03
CA GLU A 89 -1.83 -11.75 7.99
C GLU A 89 -1.08 -10.62 7.26
N ILE A 90 -1.63 -10.16 6.13
CA ILE A 90 -1.09 -9.01 5.39
C ILE A 90 -1.09 -7.76 6.28
N MET A 91 -2.21 -7.48 6.94
CA MET A 91 -2.32 -6.30 7.81
C MET A 91 -1.44 -6.40 9.05
N ASP A 92 -1.25 -7.59 9.63
CA ASP A 92 -0.32 -7.81 10.73
C ASP A 92 1.13 -7.57 10.28
N TYR A 93 1.49 -8.00 9.06
CA TYR A 93 2.79 -7.72 8.47
C TYR A 93 3.04 -6.22 8.31
N VAL A 94 2.05 -5.49 7.78
CA VAL A 94 2.12 -4.03 7.55
C VAL A 94 2.18 -3.29 8.88
N ARG A 95 1.30 -3.61 9.84
CA ARG A 95 1.25 -2.98 11.16
C ARG A 95 2.49 -3.25 12.00
N GLY A 96 2.94 -4.50 12.01
CA GLY A 96 4.08 -4.95 12.83
C GLY A 96 5.42 -4.35 12.42
N ARG A 97 5.51 -3.79 11.20
CA ARG A 97 6.70 -3.08 10.71
C ARG A 97 6.62 -1.57 10.83
N TRP A 98 5.49 -1.02 11.29
CA TRP A 98 5.37 0.43 11.41
C TRP A 98 6.46 0.96 12.36
N PRO A 99 7.23 1.98 11.95
CA PRO A 99 8.37 2.46 12.74
C PRO A 99 7.91 3.08 14.07
N GLU A 100 8.34 2.50 15.19
CA GLU A 100 7.93 2.93 16.54
C GLU A 100 8.32 4.36 16.88
N LYS A 101 9.44 4.83 16.29
CA LYS A 101 10.01 6.16 16.56
C LYS A 101 9.51 7.24 15.61
N ALA A 102 8.79 6.87 14.55
CA ALA A 102 8.30 7.86 13.60
C ALA A 102 7.30 8.79 14.27
N SER A 103 7.51 10.09 14.10
CA SER A 103 6.70 11.11 14.80
C SER A 103 5.97 12.07 13.87
N ASP A 104 6.35 12.11 12.58
CA ASP A 104 5.68 12.91 11.56
C ASP A 104 5.83 12.29 10.16
N GLU A 105 5.13 12.89 9.19
CA GLU A 105 5.02 12.40 7.80
C GLU A 105 6.33 12.47 7.01
N LYS A 106 7.31 13.26 7.48
CA LYS A 106 8.61 13.46 6.84
C LYS A 106 9.72 12.65 7.50
N ASP A 107 9.37 11.79 8.46
CA ASP A 107 10.33 10.93 9.13
C ASP A 107 10.98 9.95 8.13
N ILE A 108 12.31 9.87 8.18
CA ILE A 108 13.06 9.01 7.26
C ILE A 108 12.79 7.52 7.50
N GLU A 109 12.51 7.13 8.74
CA GLU A 109 12.14 5.74 9.06
C GLU A 109 10.85 5.33 8.38
N LEU A 110 9.93 6.28 8.17
CA LEU A 110 8.69 6.04 7.43
C LEU A 110 8.95 5.85 5.93
N THR A 111 9.97 6.51 5.39
CA THR A 111 10.42 6.29 4.01
C THR A 111 10.94 4.86 3.85
N TYR A 112 11.86 4.42 4.71
CA TYR A 112 12.37 3.04 4.68
C TYR A 112 11.26 2.01 4.81
N TYR A 113 10.36 2.21 5.78
CA TYR A 113 9.19 1.37 5.97
C TYR A 113 8.40 1.15 4.66
N PHE A 114 8.03 2.22 3.95
CA PHE A 114 7.27 2.09 2.71
C PHE A 114 8.06 1.44 1.57
N TYR A 115 9.38 1.64 1.51
CA TYR A 115 10.23 0.99 0.49
C TYR A 115 10.44 -0.51 0.75
N GLU A 116 10.36 -0.94 2.01
CA GLU A 116 10.50 -2.35 2.39
C GLU A 116 9.20 -3.15 2.28
N LEU A 117 8.04 -2.48 2.21
CA LEU A 117 6.78 -3.16 1.95
C LEU A 117 6.74 -3.71 0.52
N PRO A 118 6.12 -4.88 0.29
CA PRO A 118 5.88 -5.36 -1.06
C PRO A 118 5.07 -4.35 -1.89
N GLY A 119 5.26 -4.38 -3.22
CA GLY A 119 4.56 -3.50 -4.13
C GLY A 119 3.04 -3.65 -4.05
N LEU A 120 2.33 -2.52 -4.12
CA LEU A 120 0.86 -2.47 -4.11
C LEU A 120 0.35 -2.48 -5.56
N ILE A 121 -0.54 -3.43 -5.85
CA ILE A 121 -1.26 -3.55 -7.12
C ILE A 121 -2.65 -2.94 -6.91
N TRP A 122 -2.99 -1.96 -7.74
CA TRP A 122 -4.32 -1.36 -7.81
C TRP A 122 -5.19 -2.08 -8.83
N VAL A 123 -6.48 -2.23 -8.53
CA VAL A 123 -7.47 -2.81 -9.44
C VAL A 123 -8.36 -1.70 -9.97
N GLY A 124 -8.25 -1.42 -11.27
CA GLY A 124 -9.09 -0.47 -11.99
C GLY A 124 -10.56 -0.91 -12.05
N GLU A 125 -11.45 0.02 -12.38
CA GLU A 125 -12.89 -0.28 -12.51
C GLU A 125 -13.19 -1.30 -13.62
N ASP A 126 -12.34 -1.38 -14.63
CA ASP A 126 -12.39 -2.36 -15.71
C ASP A 126 -11.65 -3.67 -15.39
N GLY A 127 -11.15 -3.81 -14.16
CA GLY A 127 -10.40 -4.98 -13.69
C GLY A 127 -8.92 -4.97 -14.06
N ARG A 128 -8.41 -3.93 -14.75
CA ARG A 128 -6.98 -3.83 -15.06
C ARG A 128 -6.14 -3.67 -13.81
N LEU A 129 -4.98 -4.34 -13.80
CA LEU A 129 -4.00 -4.18 -12.73
C LEU A 129 -3.09 -3.00 -13.03
N VAL A 130 -2.91 -2.12 -12.04
CA VAL A 130 -2.07 -0.94 -12.14
C VAL A 130 -1.04 -0.96 -11.02
N VAL A 131 0.23 -0.88 -11.40
CA VAL A 131 1.38 -0.81 -10.50
C VAL A 131 2.30 0.33 -10.94
N SER A 132 3.02 0.90 -9.99
CA SER A 132 4.08 1.88 -10.23
C SER A 132 5.42 1.35 -9.76
#